data_AF-A0A962QNI5-F1
#
_entry.id   AF-A0A962QNI5-F1
#
_cell.length_a   1.000
_cell.length_b   1.000
_cell.length_c   1.000
_cell.angle_alpha   90.00
_cell.angle_beta   90.00
_cell.angle_gamma   90.00
#
_symmetry.space_group_name_H-M   'P 1'
#
loop_
_entity.id
_entity.type
_entity.pdbx_description
1 polymer ?
#
loop_
_entity_poly.entity_id
_entity_poly.type
_entity_poly.pdbx_seq_one_letter_code
_entity_poly.pdbx_strand_id
1 'polypeptide(L)'
;DEARLLTSQVVKVLSHGHFPGGVPDIERVQDIVEQTLIAANHLRTARAYISYRDRHERLRADQRTIVDVASSVNEYLERADWRVNANANQGYSLGGLILNTSGKVIANYWLSHVYAPEAGVAHREGDIHIHDLDMLAGYCAGWSLRTLLHEGLNGVPGKVEAGPPKHMSSAVGQIVNFLGTLQNEWAGAQAFSSFDTYMAAFVRKDELSYAQVKQYIQELIYNLNVPSRWGTQTPFTNLTFDWVCPQDLRDQVPVVGGEEMPFTYGDLQAEMDLINRAYIEVMTTGDAKGRVFTFPIPTYNITPDFPWDSENAERLFEMTAKYGLPYFQNFLNSELQPNMIRSMCCRLQLDLRELLKRGNGLFGSAEQT
;
A
#
# COMPACT_ATOMS: atom_id res chain seq x y z
N ASP A 1 -54.72 -30.86 -6.87
CA ASP A 1 -55.18 -30.62 -8.25
C ASP A 1 -54.65 -29.33 -8.85
N GLU A 2 -54.70 -28.21 -8.14
CA GLU A 2 -54.24 -26.90 -8.62
C GLU A 2 -52.77 -26.85 -9.06
N ALA A 3 -51.84 -27.46 -8.30
CA ALA A 3 -50.43 -27.55 -8.69
C ALA A 3 -50.23 -28.27 -10.05
N ARG A 4 -50.98 -29.35 -10.31
CA ARG A 4 -50.89 -30.08 -11.60
C ARG A 4 -51.40 -29.24 -12.77
N LEU A 5 -52.42 -28.41 -12.51
CA LEU A 5 -52.96 -27.48 -13.51
C LEU A 5 -51.92 -26.41 -13.88
N LEU A 6 -51.27 -25.80 -12.88
CA LEU A 6 -50.19 -24.82 -13.10
C LEU A 6 -49.00 -25.46 -13.82
N THR A 7 -48.58 -26.67 -13.45
CA THR A 7 -47.53 -27.41 -14.16
C THR A 7 -47.91 -27.64 -15.62
N SER A 8 -49.15 -28.02 -15.89
CA SER A 8 -49.62 -28.26 -17.26
C SER A 8 -49.63 -26.96 -18.09
N GLN A 9 -49.93 -25.82 -17.47
CA GLN A 9 -49.84 -24.50 -18.11
C GLN A 9 -48.39 -24.15 -18.46
N VAL A 10 -47.45 -24.31 -17.53
CA VAL A 10 -46.02 -24.11 -17.78
C VAL A 10 -45.53 -25.00 -18.91
N VAL A 11 -45.84 -26.30 -18.86
CA VAL A 11 -45.45 -27.27 -19.90
C VAL A 11 -46.04 -26.87 -21.25
N LYS A 12 -47.29 -26.42 -21.31
CA LYS A 12 -47.92 -25.96 -22.55
C LYS A 12 -47.18 -24.76 -23.15
N VAL A 13 -46.80 -23.77 -22.33
CA VAL A 13 -46.02 -22.62 -22.77
C VAL A 13 -44.64 -23.05 -23.28
N LEU A 14 -43.98 -23.96 -22.57
CA LEU A 14 -42.70 -24.53 -23.00
C LEU A 14 -42.80 -25.34 -24.29
N SER A 15 -43.87 -26.11 -24.50
CA SER A 15 -44.02 -26.93 -25.72
C SER A 15 -44.34 -26.12 -26.98
N HIS A 16 -44.87 -24.90 -26.84
CA HIS A 16 -45.27 -24.05 -27.97
C HIS A 16 -44.40 -22.79 -28.10
N GLY A 17 -43.47 -22.56 -27.18
CA GLY A 17 -42.52 -21.46 -27.23
C GLY A 17 -41.48 -21.65 -28.35
N HIS A 18 -41.23 -20.60 -29.11
CA HIS A 18 -40.11 -20.58 -30.06
C HIS A 18 -38.84 -20.15 -29.33
N PHE A 19 -37.90 -21.09 -29.16
CA PHE A 19 -36.62 -20.83 -28.51
C PHE A 19 -35.49 -20.80 -29.55
N PRO A 20 -34.59 -19.81 -29.49
CA PRO A 20 -33.36 -19.83 -30.28
C PRO A 20 -32.55 -21.07 -29.92
N GLY A 21 -32.31 -21.97 -30.89
CA GLY A 21 -31.61 -23.25 -30.66
C GLY A 21 -32.50 -24.43 -30.25
N GLY A 22 -33.83 -24.26 -30.18
CA GLY A 22 -34.80 -25.35 -30.00
C GLY A 22 -34.94 -25.93 -28.59
N VAL A 23 -34.13 -25.46 -27.62
CA VAL A 23 -34.19 -25.91 -26.22
C VAL A 23 -34.21 -24.68 -25.30
N PRO A 24 -35.17 -24.57 -24.36
CA PRO A 24 -35.18 -23.47 -23.40
C PRO A 24 -34.05 -23.61 -22.38
N ASP A 25 -33.36 -22.50 -22.08
CA ASP A 25 -32.42 -22.44 -20.96
C ASP A 25 -33.15 -22.43 -19.60
N ILE A 26 -32.40 -22.65 -18.52
CA ILE A 26 -32.97 -22.80 -17.18
C ILE A 26 -33.63 -21.53 -16.67
N GLU A 27 -33.12 -20.35 -17.01
CA GLU A 27 -33.67 -19.06 -16.58
C GLU A 27 -35.02 -18.82 -17.27
N ARG A 28 -35.11 -19.17 -18.55
CA ARG A 28 -36.35 -19.10 -19.34
C ARG A 28 -37.45 -20.01 -18.77
N VAL A 29 -37.09 -21.22 -18.34
CA VAL A 29 -38.04 -22.13 -17.68
C VAL A 29 -38.52 -21.52 -16.36
N GLN A 30 -37.62 -20.94 -15.57
CA GLN A 30 -37.95 -20.32 -14.29
C GLN A 30 -38.84 -19.07 -14.45
N ASP A 31 -38.59 -18.24 -15.47
CA ASP A 31 -39.43 -17.08 -15.79
C ASP A 31 -40.86 -17.48 -16.16
N ILE A 32 -41.02 -18.55 -16.94
CA ILE A 32 -42.34 -19.06 -17.32
C ILE A 32 -43.10 -19.60 -16.10
N VAL A 33 -42.41 -20.25 -15.16
CA VAL A 33 -43.00 -20.70 -13.89
C VAL A 33 -43.45 -19.49 -13.06
N GLU A 34 -42.62 -18.46 -12.94
CA GLU A 34 -42.95 -17.23 -12.22
C GLU A 34 -44.17 -16.52 -12.83
N GLN A 35 -44.18 -16.32 -14.15
CA GLN A 35 -45.29 -15.70 -14.87
C GLN A 35 -46.58 -16.49 -14.71
N THR A 36 -46.52 -17.83 -14.76
CA THR A 36 -47.70 -18.69 -14.58
C THR A 36 -48.27 -18.58 -13.17
N LEU A 37 -47.42 -18.51 -12.15
CA LEU A 37 -47.85 -18.31 -10.75
C LEU A 37 -48.49 -16.92 -10.53
N ILE A 38 -47.94 -15.87 -11.16
CA ILE A 38 -48.51 -14.52 -11.10
C ILE A 38 -49.86 -14.46 -11.83
N ALA A 39 -49.93 -15.00 -13.05
CA ALA A 39 -51.14 -15.00 -13.88
C ALA A 39 -52.30 -15.78 -13.23
N ALA A 40 -52.00 -16.84 -12.48
CA ALA A 40 -52.96 -17.60 -11.71
C ALA A 40 -53.25 -17.00 -10.31
N ASN A 41 -52.76 -15.79 -10.02
CA ASN A 41 -52.98 -15.06 -8.76
C ASN A 41 -52.41 -15.76 -7.50
N HIS A 42 -51.42 -16.65 -7.65
CA HIS A 42 -50.71 -17.29 -6.53
C HIS A 42 -49.53 -16.43 -6.04
N LEU A 43 -49.80 -15.18 -5.69
CA LEU A 43 -48.77 -14.18 -5.38
C LEU A 43 -47.84 -14.57 -4.22
N ARG A 44 -48.36 -15.26 -3.20
CA ARG A 44 -47.55 -15.74 -2.06
C ARG A 44 -46.53 -16.79 -2.50
N THR A 45 -46.94 -17.71 -3.36
CA THR A 45 -46.08 -18.77 -3.91
C THR A 45 -45.08 -18.19 -4.91
N ALA A 46 -45.51 -17.25 -5.77
CA ALA A 46 -44.63 -16.54 -6.70
C ALA A 46 -43.49 -15.81 -5.95
N ARG A 47 -43.81 -15.07 -4.88
CA ARG A 47 -42.79 -14.40 -4.03
C ARG A 47 -41.81 -15.40 -3.41
N ALA A 48 -42.31 -16.50 -2.85
CA ALA A 48 -41.44 -17.53 -2.28
C ALA A 48 -40.53 -18.18 -3.34
N TYR A 49 -41.05 -18.39 -4.55
CA TYR A 49 -40.30 -18.93 -5.69
C TYR A 49 -39.21 -17.97 -6.18
N ILE A 50 -39.53 -16.67 -6.31
CA ILE A 50 -38.56 -15.62 -6.68
C ILE A 50 -37.43 -15.56 -5.65
N SER A 51 -37.76 -15.50 -4.35
CA SER A 51 -36.75 -15.50 -3.29
C SER A 51 -35.93 -16.79 -3.25
N TYR A 52 -36.54 -17.94 -3.55
CA TYR A 52 -35.83 -19.21 -3.66
C TYR A 52 -34.84 -19.21 -4.82
N ARG A 53 -35.23 -18.68 -5.99
CA ARG A 53 -34.37 -18.55 -7.17
C ARG A 53 -33.18 -17.65 -6.88
N ASP A 54 -33.41 -16.44 -6.39
CA ASP A 54 -32.35 -15.49 -6.00
C ASP A 54 -31.39 -16.11 -4.97
N ARG A 55 -31.92 -16.83 -3.97
CA ARG A 55 -31.08 -17.55 -3.00
C ARG A 55 -30.25 -18.66 -3.63
N HIS A 56 -30.81 -19.45 -4.55
CA HIS A 56 -30.09 -20.55 -5.21
C HIS A 56 -29.09 -20.06 -6.26
N GLU A 57 -29.38 -18.95 -6.92
CA GLU A 57 -28.42 -18.25 -7.78
C GLU A 57 -27.23 -17.76 -6.96
N ARG A 58 -27.48 -17.09 -5.83
CA ARG A 58 -26.43 -16.70 -4.88
C ARG A 58 -25.63 -17.89 -4.37
N LEU A 59 -26.29 -18.97 -3.96
CA LEU A 59 -25.60 -20.18 -3.49
C LEU A 59 -24.71 -20.81 -4.58
N ARG A 60 -25.14 -20.80 -5.85
CA ARG A 60 -24.33 -21.30 -6.98
C ARG A 60 -23.17 -20.38 -7.32
N ALA A 61 -23.38 -19.06 -7.22
CA ALA A 61 -22.30 -18.08 -7.33
C ALA A 61 -21.29 -18.25 -6.19
N ASP A 62 -21.77 -18.44 -4.95
CA ASP A 62 -20.94 -18.69 -3.77
C ASP A 62 -20.19 -20.03 -3.87
N GLN A 63 -20.77 -21.06 -4.50
CA GLN A 63 -20.11 -22.34 -4.75
C GLN A 63 -18.88 -22.24 -5.67
N ARG A 64 -18.79 -21.19 -6.51
CA ARG A 64 -17.58 -20.88 -7.29
C ARG A 64 -16.43 -20.33 -6.42
N THR A 65 -16.71 -20.04 -5.16
CA THR A 65 -15.75 -19.51 -4.17
C THR A 65 -15.20 -20.61 -3.24
N ILE A 66 -15.41 -21.90 -3.56
CA ILE A 66 -14.82 -23.00 -2.79
C ILE A 66 -13.32 -23.06 -3.11
N VAL A 67 -12.52 -22.56 -2.18
CA VAL A 67 -11.07 -22.77 -2.19
C VAL A 67 -10.80 -24.18 -1.67
N ASP A 68 -10.25 -25.05 -2.52
CA ASP A 68 -9.74 -26.35 -2.07
C ASP A 68 -8.47 -26.11 -1.24
N VAL A 69 -8.61 -26.32 0.07
CA VAL A 69 -7.56 -26.07 1.07
C VAL A 69 -6.33 -26.94 0.83
N ALA A 70 -6.53 -28.22 0.49
CA ALA A 70 -5.42 -29.16 0.29
C ALA A 70 -4.62 -28.77 -0.96
N SER A 71 -5.31 -28.44 -2.05
CA SER A 71 -4.65 -27.96 -3.27
C SER A 71 -3.89 -26.66 -3.04
N SER A 72 -4.47 -25.69 -2.31
CA SER A 72 -3.86 -24.38 -2.07
C SER A 72 -2.54 -24.47 -1.30
N VAL A 73 -2.50 -25.36 -0.29
CA VAL A 73 -1.28 -25.60 0.50
C VAL A 73 -0.25 -26.38 -0.33
N ASN A 74 -0.66 -27.45 -1.00
CA ASN A 74 0.24 -28.29 -1.79
C ASN A 74 0.90 -27.51 -2.94
N GLU A 75 0.14 -26.66 -3.65
CA GLU A 75 0.68 -25.80 -4.72
C GLU A 75 1.82 -24.90 -4.24
N TYR A 76 1.73 -24.36 -3.01
CA TYR A 76 2.81 -23.58 -2.42
C TYR A 76 4.00 -24.46 -2.05
N LEU A 77 3.76 -25.61 -1.41
CA LEU A 77 4.82 -26.55 -1.00
C LEU A 77 5.61 -27.09 -2.20
N GLU A 78 4.91 -27.38 -3.30
CA GLU A 78 5.48 -27.88 -4.56
C GLU A 78 6.00 -26.77 -5.47
N ARG A 79 5.72 -25.50 -5.14
CA ARG A 79 6.01 -24.31 -5.97
C ARG A 79 5.45 -24.42 -7.39
N ALA A 80 4.27 -25.03 -7.51
CA ALA A 80 3.64 -25.32 -8.80
C ALA A 80 2.94 -24.11 -9.43
N ASP A 81 2.56 -23.10 -8.63
CA ASP A 81 1.88 -21.89 -9.08
C ASP A 81 2.87 -20.73 -9.29
N TRP A 82 2.81 -20.07 -10.45
CA TRP A 82 3.61 -18.89 -10.76
C TRP A 82 3.36 -17.74 -9.77
N ARG A 83 2.17 -17.68 -9.15
CA ARG A 83 1.82 -16.66 -8.14
C ARG A 83 2.73 -16.68 -6.92
N VAL A 84 3.41 -17.80 -6.64
CA VAL A 84 4.46 -17.87 -5.61
C VAL A 84 5.64 -16.94 -5.93
N ASN A 85 5.81 -16.55 -7.20
CA ASN A 85 6.83 -15.61 -7.67
C ASN A 85 6.28 -14.22 -8.02
N ALA A 86 5.00 -13.92 -7.74
CA ALA A 86 4.40 -12.62 -8.09
C ALA A 86 5.03 -11.45 -7.31
N ASN A 87 5.52 -11.72 -6.09
CA ASN A 87 6.18 -10.74 -5.25
C ASN A 87 7.66 -11.10 -5.06
N ALA A 88 8.54 -10.31 -5.67
CA ALA A 88 10.00 -10.53 -5.63
C ALA A 88 10.61 -10.42 -4.22
N ASN A 89 9.92 -9.76 -3.29
CA ASN A 89 10.35 -9.61 -1.90
C ASN A 89 9.93 -10.82 -1.03
N GLN A 90 9.12 -11.76 -1.55
CA GLN A 90 8.69 -12.96 -0.85
C GLN A 90 9.57 -14.16 -1.19
N GLY A 91 10.12 -14.78 -0.15
CA GLY A 91 10.80 -16.09 -0.24
C GLY A 91 9.92 -17.24 0.25
N TYR A 92 10.35 -18.47 -0.03
CA TYR A 92 9.69 -19.66 0.52
C TYR A 92 9.88 -19.73 2.05
N SER A 93 8.80 -19.46 2.78
CA SER A 93 8.77 -19.49 4.24
C SER A 93 7.38 -19.84 4.77
N LEU A 94 7.25 -20.02 6.09
CA LEU A 94 5.94 -20.11 6.76
C LEU A 94 5.11 -18.83 6.56
N GLY A 95 5.76 -17.66 6.60
CA GLY A 95 5.09 -16.39 6.36
C GLY A 95 4.55 -16.30 4.93
N GLY A 96 5.33 -16.73 3.94
CA GLY A 96 4.91 -16.78 2.54
C GLY A 96 3.75 -17.76 2.32
N LEU A 97 3.71 -18.90 3.03
CA LEU A 97 2.58 -19.84 2.96
C LEU A 97 1.28 -19.19 3.46
N ILE A 98 1.36 -18.50 4.61
CA ILE A 98 0.22 -17.81 5.20
C ILE A 98 -0.30 -16.73 4.23
N LEU A 99 0.60 -15.91 3.68
CA LEU A 99 0.23 -14.87 2.71
C LEU A 99 -0.36 -15.46 1.42
N ASN A 100 0.24 -16.51 0.86
CA ASN A 100 -0.28 -17.14 -0.35
C ASN A 100 -1.70 -17.68 -0.15
N THR A 101 -1.91 -18.42 0.95
CA THR A 101 -3.21 -19.01 1.27
C THR A 101 -4.26 -17.94 1.52
N SER A 102 -3.93 -16.94 2.35
CA SER A 102 -4.82 -15.82 2.64
C SER A 102 -5.13 -15.01 1.37
N GLY A 103 -4.11 -14.74 0.56
CA GLY A 103 -4.22 -13.97 -0.67
C GLY A 103 -5.14 -14.62 -1.69
N LYS A 104 -5.09 -15.95 -1.86
CA LYS A 104 -6.02 -16.68 -2.73
C LYS A 104 -7.47 -16.53 -2.27
N VAL A 105 -7.72 -16.58 -0.97
CA VAL A 105 -9.07 -16.41 -0.41
C VAL A 105 -9.57 -14.99 -0.64
N ILE A 106 -8.76 -13.98 -0.31
CA ILE A 106 -9.12 -12.56 -0.45
C ILE A 106 -9.32 -12.18 -1.93
N ALA A 107 -8.46 -12.65 -2.83
CA ALA A 107 -8.58 -12.39 -4.26
C ALA A 107 -9.89 -12.94 -4.83
N ASN A 108 -10.28 -14.15 -4.43
CA ASN A 108 -11.57 -14.71 -4.87
C ASN A 108 -12.75 -13.91 -4.32
N TYR A 109 -12.68 -13.43 -3.07
CA TYR A 109 -13.70 -12.57 -2.49
C TYR A 109 -13.84 -11.25 -3.27
N TRP A 110 -12.73 -10.56 -3.57
CA TRP A 110 -12.74 -9.36 -4.41
C TRP A 110 -13.43 -9.61 -5.75
N LEU A 111 -13.02 -10.63 -6.48
CA LEU A 111 -13.48 -10.91 -7.84
C LEU A 111 -14.89 -11.51 -7.93
N SER A 112 -15.46 -11.97 -6.81
CA SER A 112 -16.75 -12.66 -6.79
C SER A 112 -17.83 -11.86 -6.05
N HIS A 113 -17.45 -10.99 -5.10
CA HIS A 113 -18.39 -10.30 -4.23
C HIS A 113 -18.26 -8.77 -4.25
N VAL A 114 -17.10 -8.22 -4.61
CA VAL A 114 -16.86 -6.76 -4.53
C VAL A 114 -16.81 -6.10 -5.91
N TYR A 115 -16.01 -6.65 -6.84
CA TYR A 115 -15.94 -6.14 -8.20
C TYR A 115 -17.15 -6.55 -9.02
N ALA A 116 -17.46 -5.74 -10.03
CA ALA A 116 -18.44 -6.11 -11.05
C ALA A 116 -18.00 -7.40 -11.76
N PRO A 117 -18.93 -8.31 -12.10
CA PRO A 117 -18.59 -9.60 -12.72
C PRO A 117 -17.72 -9.46 -13.97
N GLU A 118 -17.92 -8.43 -14.79
CA GLU A 118 -17.18 -8.16 -16.02
C GLU A 118 -15.70 -7.87 -15.74
N ALA A 119 -15.40 -7.11 -14.67
CA ALA A 119 -14.02 -6.86 -14.25
C ALA A 119 -13.36 -8.15 -13.74
N GLY A 120 -14.13 -8.99 -13.05
CA GLY A 120 -13.66 -10.29 -12.57
C GLY A 120 -13.38 -11.30 -13.69
N VAL A 121 -14.11 -11.25 -14.79
CA VAL A 121 -13.84 -12.05 -15.99
C VAL A 121 -12.60 -11.52 -16.71
N ALA A 122 -12.55 -10.21 -16.98
CA ALA A 122 -11.44 -9.56 -17.67
C ALA A 122 -10.09 -9.79 -16.95
N HIS A 123 -10.07 -9.77 -15.61
CA HIS A 123 -8.87 -10.11 -14.84
C HIS A 123 -8.45 -11.58 -15.02
N ARG A 124 -9.41 -12.51 -14.96
CA ARG A 124 -9.14 -13.96 -15.05
C ARG A 124 -8.73 -14.38 -16.45
N GLU A 125 -9.26 -13.72 -17.48
CA GLU A 125 -8.93 -13.97 -18.90
C GLU A 125 -7.66 -13.22 -19.35
N GLY A 126 -7.16 -12.29 -18.53
CA GLY A 126 -5.92 -11.56 -18.78
C GLY A 126 -6.09 -10.30 -19.65
N ASP A 127 -7.32 -9.85 -19.89
CA ASP A 127 -7.61 -8.60 -20.58
C ASP A 127 -7.16 -7.37 -19.77
N ILE A 128 -7.24 -7.47 -18.44
CA ILE A 128 -6.73 -6.48 -17.50
C ILE A 128 -5.98 -7.17 -16.35
N HIS A 129 -5.14 -6.42 -15.64
CA HIS A 129 -4.56 -6.86 -14.38
C HIS A 129 -5.02 -5.95 -13.25
N ILE A 130 -5.60 -6.53 -12.21
CA ILE A 130 -6.01 -5.83 -10.99
C ILE A 130 -4.94 -6.15 -9.97
N HIS A 131 -4.21 -5.13 -9.55
CA HIS A 131 -3.10 -5.27 -8.63
C HIS A 131 -3.57 -5.57 -7.20
N ASP A 132 -2.73 -6.27 -6.43
CA ASP A 132 -2.83 -6.45 -4.98
C ASP A 132 -4.17 -7.04 -4.47
N LEU A 133 -4.80 -7.90 -5.29
CA LEU A 133 -6.02 -8.64 -4.92
C LEU A 133 -5.83 -9.57 -3.72
N ASP A 134 -4.59 -9.87 -3.33
CA ASP A 134 -4.25 -10.70 -2.18
C ASP A 134 -4.44 -9.97 -0.83
N MET A 135 -4.71 -8.66 -0.84
CA MET A 135 -4.94 -7.85 0.34
C MET A 135 -6.31 -7.17 0.31
N LEU A 136 -6.98 -7.09 1.47
CA LEU A 136 -8.20 -6.30 1.66
C LEU A 136 -7.84 -5.00 2.39
N ALA A 137 -7.00 -4.18 1.77
CA ALA A 137 -6.38 -3.01 2.38
C ALA A 137 -6.16 -1.90 1.35
N GLY A 138 -5.72 -0.73 1.82
CA GLY A 138 -5.21 0.30 0.93
C GLY A 138 -3.91 -0.13 0.23
N TYR A 139 -3.58 0.52 -0.89
CA TYR A 139 -2.36 0.22 -1.65
C TYR A 139 -1.11 0.81 -0.97
N CYS A 140 -0.74 2.06 -1.28
CA CYS A 140 0.40 2.75 -0.70
C CYS A 140 -0.05 3.93 0.16
N ALA A 141 0.80 4.32 1.12
CA ALA A 141 0.59 5.49 1.95
C ALA A 141 1.89 6.27 2.18
N GLY A 142 1.77 7.59 2.19
CA GLY A 142 2.80 8.51 2.64
C GLY A 142 2.34 9.10 3.96
N TRP A 143 3.26 9.22 4.90
CA TRP A 143 2.95 9.60 6.27
C TRP A 143 3.66 10.91 6.62
N SER A 144 3.02 11.68 7.49
CA SER A 144 3.63 12.85 8.09
C SER A 144 4.65 12.40 9.13
N LEU A 145 5.95 12.48 8.78
CA LEU A 145 7.02 12.24 9.74
C LEU A 145 6.94 13.25 10.89
N ARG A 146 6.59 14.50 10.58
CA ARG A 146 6.37 15.53 11.59
C ARG A 146 5.33 15.13 12.62
N THR A 147 4.17 14.61 12.20
CA THR A 147 3.13 14.16 13.12
C THR A 147 3.64 13.04 14.01
N LEU A 148 4.33 12.05 13.45
CA LEU A 148 4.95 10.98 14.25
C LEU A 148 5.95 11.54 15.28
N LEU A 149 6.77 12.53 14.91
CA LEU A 149 7.74 13.15 15.82
C LEU A 149 7.08 14.06 16.87
N HIS A 150 5.92 14.65 16.57
CA HIS A 150 5.19 15.54 17.46
C HIS A 150 4.27 14.82 18.44
N GLU A 151 3.68 13.70 18.05
CA GLU A 151 2.71 12.95 18.86
C GLU A 151 3.29 11.66 19.45
N GLY A 152 4.30 11.10 18.77
CA GLY A 152 4.78 9.75 19.00
C GLY A 152 3.90 8.68 18.36
N LEU A 153 4.27 7.41 18.56
CA LEU A 153 3.51 6.26 18.07
C LEU A 153 2.38 5.89 19.05
N ASN A 154 1.16 6.36 18.79
CA ASN A 154 0.01 6.21 19.71
C ASN A 154 -1.32 5.95 18.97
N GLY A 155 -2.45 5.90 19.71
CA GLY A 155 -3.79 6.01 19.14
C GLY A 155 -4.51 4.70 18.85
N VAL A 156 -3.93 3.55 19.22
CA VAL A 156 -4.53 2.23 19.00
C VAL A 156 -5.01 1.62 20.33
N PRO A 157 -6.33 1.44 20.53
CA PRO A 157 -6.87 0.89 21.78
C PRO A 157 -6.26 -0.46 22.14
N GLY A 158 -5.83 -0.60 23.40
CA GLY A 158 -5.25 -1.85 23.92
C GLY A 158 -3.83 -2.15 23.43
N LYS A 159 -3.14 -1.19 22.81
CA LYS A 159 -1.72 -1.27 22.46
C LYS A 159 -0.88 -0.34 23.32
N VAL A 160 0.42 -0.62 23.38
CA VAL A 160 1.39 0.28 24.02
C VAL A 160 1.54 1.53 23.15
N GLU A 161 1.54 2.68 23.79
CA GLU A 161 1.73 3.98 23.15
C GLU A 161 3.09 4.56 23.53
N ALA A 162 3.72 5.25 22.59
CA ALA A 162 4.92 6.04 22.79
C ALA A 162 4.58 7.52 22.61
N GLY A 163 5.04 8.36 23.54
CA GLY A 163 4.98 9.81 23.37
C GLY A 163 6.07 10.32 22.41
N PRO A 164 6.14 11.65 22.22
CA PRO A 164 7.07 12.28 21.29
C PRO A 164 8.52 11.91 21.59
N PRO A 165 9.32 11.47 20.60
CA PRO A 165 10.73 11.14 20.81
C PRO A 165 11.54 12.35 21.27
N LYS A 166 12.44 12.13 22.22
CA LYS A 166 13.30 13.18 22.81
C LYS A 166 14.72 13.21 22.24
N HIS A 167 15.17 12.10 21.67
CA HIS A 167 16.51 11.89 21.14
C HIS A 167 16.48 11.15 19.81
N MET A 168 17.55 11.30 19.02
CA MET A 168 17.68 10.66 17.69
C MET A 168 17.41 9.15 17.74
N SER A 169 17.94 8.44 18.74
CA SER A 169 17.72 7.01 18.92
C SER A 169 16.24 6.64 19.09
N SER A 170 15.50 7.41 19.90
CA SER A 170 14.07 7.20 20.09
C SER A 170 13.25 7.54 18.85
N ALA A 171 13.65 8.57 18.08
CA ALA A 171 13.00 8.92 16.83
C ALA A 171 13.18 7.81 15.78
N VAL A 172 14.41 7.32 15.59
CA VAL A 172 14.72 6.18 14.70
C VAL A 172 13.95 4.93 15.12
N GLY A 173 13.93 4.61 16.41
CA GLY A 173 13.18 3.46 16.92
C GLY A 173 11.67 3.56 16.65
N GLN A 174 11.07 4.74 16.83
CA GLN A 174 9.66 4.96 16.53
C GLN A 174 9.36 4.90 15.02
N ILE A 175 10.24 5.45 14.16
CA ILE A 175 10.14 5.35 12.70
C ILE A 175 10.12 3.89 12.24
N VAL A 176 11.07 3.08 12.73
CA VAL A 176 11.15 1.65 12.42
C VAL A 176 9.89 0.91 12.86
N ASN A 177 9.43 1.16 14.09
CA ASN A 177 8.21 0.52 14.61
C ASN A 177 6.96 0.96 13.85
N PHE A 178 6.85 2.22 13.49
CA PHE A 178 5.71 2.77 12.75
C PHE A 178 5.62 2.16 11.36
N LEU A 179 6.70 2.23 10.57
CA LEU A 179 6.73 1.67 9.21
C LEU A 179 6.57 0.14 9.24
N GLY A 180 7.21 -0.54 10.20
CA GLY A 180 7.10 -1.98 10.36
C GLY A 180 5.69 -2.44 10.79
N THR A 181 4.97 -1.63 11.56
CA THR A 181 3.58 -1.92 11.94
C THR A 181 2.65 -1.74 10.74
N LEU A 182 2.73 -0.58 10.07
CA LEU A 182 1.83 -0.22 8.97
C LEU A 182 2.01 -1.07 7.71
N GLN A 183 3.18 -1.68 7.51
CA GLN A 183 3.38 -2.69 6.48
C GLN A 183 2.37 -3.86 6.58
N ASN A 184 1.75 -4.11 7.74
CA ASN A 184 0.73 -5.15 7.91
C ASN A 184 -0.69 -4.66 7.56
N GLU A 185 -0.89 -3.35 7.43
CA GLU A 185 -2.20 -2.72 7.21
C GLU A 185 -2.36 -2.19 5.77
N TRP A 186 -1.31 -2.27 4.96
CA TRP A 186 -1.25 -1.77 3.58
C TRP A 186 -0.58 -2.78 2.67
N ALA A 187 -1.05 -2.89 1.43
CA ALA A 187 -0.53 -3.86 0.47
C ALA A 187 0.83 -3.44 -0.12
N GLY A 188 0.98 -2.14 -0.33
CA GLY A 188 2.12 -1.50 -0.95
C GLY A 188 2.98 -0.75 0.04
N ALA A 189 3.65 0.26 -0.48
CA ALA A 189 4.75 0.90 0.18
C ALA A 189 4.36 2.05 1.10
N GLN A 190 5.21 2.25 2.10
CA GLN A 190 5.05 3.22 3.17
C GLN A 190 6.17 4.26 3.07
N ALA A 191 5.84 5.54 2.97
CA ALA A 191 6.81 6.58 2.69
C ALA A 191 6.83 7.69 3.76
N PHE A 192 8.01 8.25 4.00
CA PHE A 192 8.16 9.56 4.64
C PHE A 192 8.74 10.57 3.65
N SER A 193 8.27 11.82 3.78
CA SER A 193 8.83 12.96 3.05
C SER A 193 9.67 13.84 3.97
N SER A 194 10.60 14.61 3.40
CA SER A 194 11.43 15.59 4.13
C SER A 194 12.20 14.98 5.31
N PHE A 195 12.72 13.76 5.12
CA PHE A 195 13.33 12.98 6.20
C PHE A 195 14.58 13.66 6.78
N ASP A 196 15.49 14.12 5.94
CA ASP A 196 16.69 14.85 6.36
C ASP A 196 16.34 16.14 7.10
N THR A 197 15.43 16.94 6.54
CA THR A 197 14.98 18.19 7.16
C THR A 197 14.42 17.96 8.57
N TYR A 198 13.50 17.00 8.73
CA TYR A 198 12.87 16.75 10.02
C TYR A 198 13.81 16.12 11.04
N MET A 199 14.68 15.20 10.62
CA MET A 199 15.61 14.52 11.53
C MET A 199 16.80 15.42 11.94
N ALA A 200 17.14 16.45 11.15
CA ALA A 200 18.23 17.37 11.44
C ALA A 200 18.11 18.07 12.80
N ALA A 201 16.88 18.34 13.26
CA ALA A 201 16.65 18.95 14.58
C ALA A 201 17.21 18.12 15.74
N PHE A 202 17.16 16.78 15.66
CA PHE A 202 17.72 15.90 16.67
C PHE A 202 19.25 15.91 16.66
N VAL A 203 19.86 16.01 15.47
CA VAL A 203 21.33 16.10 15.32
C VAL A 203 21.85 17.34 16.02
N ARG A 204 21.20 18.49 15.82
CA ARG A 204 21.58 19.75 16.48
C ARG A 204 21.33 19.72 17.97
N LYS A 205 20.11 19.34 18.38
CA LYS A 205 19.70 19.35 19.79
C LYS A 205 20.61 18.48 20.66
N ASP A 206 20.98 17.30 20.16
CA ASP A 206 21.81 16.35 20.89
C ASP A 206 23.31 16.52 20.59
N GLU A 207 23.71 17.57 19.83
CA GLU A 207 25.09 17.88 19.41
C GLU A 207 25.83 16.65 18.84
N LEU A 208 25.16 15.91 17.97
CA LEU A 208 25.64 14.61 17.51
C LEU A 208 26.85 14.76 16.59
N SER A 209 27.90 14.00 16.91
CA SER A 209 29.03 13.81 15.99
C SER A 209 28.62 13.01 14.76
N TYR A 210 29.36 13.16 13.66
CA TYR A 210 29.13 12.37 12.45
C TYR A 210 29.12 10.85 12.71
N ALA A 211 29.99 10.36 13.60
CA ALA A 211 30.04 8.94 13.95
C ALA A 211 28.72 8.46 14.59
N GLN A 212 28.10 9.28 15.44
CA GLN A 212 26.79 8.97 16.04
C GLN A 212 25.68 9.05 15.01
N VAL A 213 25.66 10.08 14.16
CA VAL A 213 24.68 10.20 13.07
C VAL A 213 24.74 8.98 12.16
N LYS A 214 25.95 8.59 11.72
CA LYS A 214 26.17 7.40 10.89
C LYS A 214 25.70 6.12 11.58
N GLN A 215 25.93 5.98 12.89
CA GLN A 215 25.46 4.83 13.65
C GLN A 215 23.92 4.75 13.67
N TYR A 216 23.22 5.85 13.93
CA TYR A 216 21.75 5.86 13.96
C TYR A 216 21.14 5.61 12.57
N ILE A 217 21.74 6.16 11.51
CA ILE A 217 21.32 5.90 10.13
C ILE A 217 21.59 4.45 9.73
N GLN A 218 22.70 3.87 10.18
CA GLN A 218 22.98 2.44 10.03
C GLN A 218 21.89 1.60 10.73
N GLU A 219 21.57 1.90 11.98
CA GLU A 219 20.51 1.21 12.71
C GLU A 219 19.16 1.29 11.98
N LEU A 220 18.79 2.47 11.48
CA LEU A 220 17.57 2.64 10.68
C LEU A 220 17.56 1.73 9.44
N ILE A 221 18.60 1.80 8.61
CA ILE A 221 18.67 1.03 7.36
C ILE A 221 18.65 -0.47 7.65
N TYR A 222 19.47 -0.95 8.60
CA TYR A 222 19.51 -2.37 8.91
C TYR A 222 18.17 -2.88 9.44
N ASN A 223 17.52 -2.16 10.34
CA ASN A 223 16.23 -2.60 10.89
C ASN A 223 15.11 -2.61 9.84
N LEU A 224 15.15 -1.72 8.83
CA LEU A 224 14.19 -1.72 7.72
C LEU A 224 14.47 -2.79 6.66
N ASN A 225 15.64 -3.44 6.69
CA ASN A 225 15.98 -4.57 5.82
C ASN A 225 15.98 -5.93 6.52
N VAL A 226 15.59 -6.00 7.81
CA VAL A 226 15.39 -7.27 8.51
C VAL A 226 13.89 -7.62 8.49
N PRO A 227 13.48 -8.72 7.84
CA PRO A 227 12.08 -9.13 7.82
C PRO A 227 11.67 -9.59 9.21
N SER A 228 10.86 -8.80 9.93
CA SER A 228 10.59 -9.05 11.35
C SER A 228 9.20 -9.60 11.68
N ARG A 229 8.14 -9.40 10.86
CA ARG A 229 6.76 -9.96 11.06
C ARG A 229 5.98 -10.18 9.74
N TRP A 230 4.79 -10.81 9.85
CA TRP A 230 3.95 -11.49 8.82
C TRP A 230 4.46 -11.47 7.37
N GLY A 231 4.65 -12.67 6.79
CA GLY A 231 5.03 -12.80 5.38
C GLY A 231 6.53 -12.85 5.09
N THR A 232 7.39 -12.64 6.11
CA THR A 232 8.86 -12.64 5.97
C THR A 232 9.39 -11.67 4.91
N GLN A 233 8.63 -10.63 4.60
CA GLN A 233 9.05 -9.57 3.69
C GLN A 233 9.69 -8.43 4.47
N THR A 234 10.70 -7.80 3.88
CA THR A 234 11.17 -6.51 4.37
C THR A 234 10.14 -5.44 4.05
N PRO A 235 9.87 -4.50 4.96
CA PRO A 235 8.94 -3.40 4.71
C PRO A 235 9.32 -2.63 3.45
N PHE A 236 8.37 -2.47 2.53
CA PHE A 236 8.55 -1.65 1.34
C PHE A 236 8.49 -0.19 1.77
N THR A 237 9.66 0.40 2.01
CA THR A 237 9.79 1.75 2.55
C THR A 237 10.49 2.68 1.59
N ASN A 238 10.08 3.96 1.58
CA ASN A 238 10.69 5.03 0.80
C ASN A 238 10.93 6.26 1.69
N LEU A 239 12.12 6.86 1.59
CA LEU A 239 12.44 8.12 2.26
C LEU A 239 12.78 9.18 1.22
N THR A 240 12.11 10.32 1.30
CA THR A 240 12.43 11.48 0.45
C THR A 240 13.33 12.45 1.22
N PHE A 241 14.41 12.87 0.55
CA PHE A 241 15.42 13.79 1.05
C PHE A 241 15.32 15.10 0.29
N ASP A 242 15.19 16.20 1.02
CA ASP A 242 15.06 17.52 0.43
C ASP A 242 16.39 18.04 -0.11
N TRP A 243 17.52 17.59 0.46
CA TRP A 243 18.88 18.04 0.19
C TRP A 243 19.15 19.49 0.61
N VAL A 244 18.31 20.43 0.16
CA VAL A 244 18.27 21.82 0.62
C VAL A 244 16.94 22.05 1.34
N CYS A 245 16.98 22.74 2.50
CA CYS A 245 15.78 23.00 3.28
C CYS A 245 14.70 23.72 2.42
N PRO A 246 13.51 23.10 2.23
CA PRO A 246 12.51 23.62 1.33
C PRO A 246 11.84 24.86 1.92
N GLN A 247 11.35 25.74 1.03
CA GLN A 247 10.88 27.07 1.41
C GLN A 247 9.70 27.05 2.40
N ASP A 248 8.83 26.04 2.31
CA ASP A 248 7.68 25.87 3.19
C ASP A 248 8.05 25.44 4.62
N LEU A 249 9.21 24.79 4.80
CA LEU A 249 9.70 24.36 6.11
C LEU A 249 10.70 25.34 6.72
N ARG A 250 11.36 26.16 5.91
CA ARG A 250 12.47 27.04 6.31
C ARG A 250 12.21 27.84 7.60
N ASP A 251 11.07 28.51 7.69
CA ASP A 251 10.73 29.38 8.82
C ASP A 251 10.03 28.65 9.98
N GLN A 252 9.77 27.34 9.83
CA GLN A 252 9.09 26.56 10.87
C GLN A 252 10.08 26.18 11.97
N VAL A 253 9.59 26.22 13.22
CA VAL A 253 10.33 25.82 14.41
C VAL A 253 10.10 24.32 14.67
N PRO A 254 11.16 23.50 14.74
CA PRO A 254 11.05 22.10 15.12
C PRO A 254 10.56 21.95 16.56
N VAL A 255 9.72 20.95 16.80
CA VAL A 255 9.34 20.51 18.16
C VAL A 255 9.97 19.15 18.42
N VAL A 256 10.76 19.06 19.49
CA VAL A 256 11.42 17.81 19.90
C VAL A 256 11.03 17.48 21.33
N GLY A 257 10.50 16.27 21.56
CA GLY A 257 10.09 15.86 22.90
C GLY A 257 8.93 16.68 23.50
N GLY A 258 8.16 17.39 22.66
CA GLY A 258 7.10 18.31 23.07
C GLY A 258 7.54 19.76 23.34
N GLU A 259 8.81 20.10 23.07
CA GLU A 259 9.37 21.44 23.30
C GLU A 259 9.80 22.09 21.97
N GLU A 260 9.48 23.37 21.78
CA GLU A 260 9.96 24.16 20.64
C GLU A 260 11.47 24.41 20.74
N MET A 261 12.17 24.24 19.63
CA MET A 261 13.62 24.45 19.56
C MET A 261 13.97 25.93 19.33
N PRO A 262 15.14 26.39 19.79
CA PRO A 262 15.57 27.78 19.64
C PRO A 262 16.13 28.11 18.24
N PHE A 263 15.74 27.34 17.22
CA PHE A 263 16.20 27.45 15.83
C PHE A 263 15.08 27.01 14.88
N THR A 264 15.23 27.35 13.60
CA THR A 264 14.31 26.95 12.53
C THR A 264 14.89 25.82 11.68
N TYR A 265 14.07 25.16 10.85
CA TYR A 265 14.60 24.20 9.86
C TYR A 265 15.54 24.84 8.84
N GLY A 266 15.36 26.12 8.52
CA GLY A 266 16.25 26.87 7.63
C GLY A 266 17.68 26.97 8.15
N ASP A 267 17.87 26.89 9.47
CA ASP A 267 19.19 26.94 10.10
C ASP A 267 19.93 25.60 10.04
N LEU A 268 19.26 24.49 9.65
CA LEU A 268 19.73 23.10 9.87
C LEU A 268 20.48 22.45 8.69
N GLN A 269 20.96 23.24 7.73
CA GLN A 269 21.60 22.69 6.52
C GLN A 269 22.82 21.80 6.83
N ALA A 270 23.66 22.17 7.80
CA ALA A 270 24.84 21.38 8.16
C ALA A 270 24.47 19.98 8.69
N GLU A 271 23.40 19.89 9.47
CA GLU A 271 22.88 18.63 10.01
C GLU A 271 22.18 17.79 8.94
N MET A 272 21.47 18.43 8.01
CA MET A 272 20.94 17.76 6.82
C MET A 272 22.09 17.15 6.00
N ASP A 273 23.19 17.87 5.80
CA ASP A 273 24.38 17.38 5.08
C ASP A 273 25.02 16.18 5.79
N LEU A 274 25.07 16.18 7.13
CA LEU A 274 25.55 15.03 7.91
C LEU A 274 24.66 13.79 7.74
N ILE A 275 23.34 13.96 7.76
CA ILE A 275 22.38 12.88 7.54
C ILE A 275 22.52 12.31 6.13
N ASN A 276 22.56 13.19 5.11
CA ASN A 276 22.71 12.80 3.72
C ASN A 276 24.01 12.02 3.48
N ARG A 277 25.13 12.54 4.00
CA ARG A 277 26.42 11.84 3.95
C ARG A 277 26.35 10.46 4.59
N ALA A 278 25.81 10.38 5.81
CA ALA A 278 25.69 9.13 6.56
C ALA A 278 24.85 8.10 5.79
N TYR A 279 23.71 8.53 5.24
CA TYR A 279 22.79 7.67 4.50
C TYR A 279 23.45 7.10 3.24
N ILE A 280 24.07 7.97 2.43
CA ILE A 280 24.76 7.57 1.20
C ILE A 280 25.91 6.62 1.51
N GLU A 281 26.73 6.90 2.54
CA GLU A 281 27.85 6.03 2.91
C GLU A 281 27.37 4.63 3.38
N VAL A 282 26.30 4.54 4.18
CA VAL A 282 25.75 3.26 4.63
C VAL A 282 25.18 2.46 3.46
N MET A 283 24.36 3.10 2.60
CA MET A 283 23.78 2.45 1.41
C MET A 283 24.86 2.00 0.42
N THR A 284 25.92 2.79 0.23
CA THR A 284 27.05 2.47 -0.65
C THR A 284 27.88 1.29 -0.13
N THR A 285 28.05 1.21 1.18
CA THR A 285 28.78 0.11 1.85
C THR A 285 28.04 -1.21 1.68
N GLY A 286 26.73 -1.21 1.83
CA GLY A 286 25.91 -2.41 1.77
C GLY A 286 26.00 -3.25 3.05
N ASP A 287 25.46 -4.47 3.00
CA ASP A 287 25.42 -5.40 4.11
C ASP A 287 26.80 -6.00 4.45
N ALA A 288 26.85 -6.93 5.41
CA ALA A 288 28.09 -7.59 5.83
C ALA A 288 28.81 -8.37 4.70
N LYS A 289 28.14 -8.61 3.56
CA LYS A 289 28.70 -9.24 2.36
C LYS A 289 28.89 -8.24 1.21
N GLY A 290 28.70 -6.94 1.46
CA GLY A 290 28.78 -5.88 0.45
C GLY A 290 27.60 -5.87 -0.52
N ARG A 291 26.48 -6.53 -0.19
CA ARG A 291 25.26 -6.51 -1.02
C ARG A 291 24.50 -5.22 -0.75
N VAL A 292 23.89 -4.67 -1.81
CA VAL A 292 23.10 -3.45 -1.71
C VAL A 292 21.87 -3.65 -0.81
N PHE A 293 21.51 -2.62 -0.04
CA PHE A 293 20.23 -2.57 0.65
C PHE A 293 19.12 -2.20 -0.31
N THR A 294 18.01 -2.93 -0.28
CA THR A 294 16.84 -2.62 -1.11
C THR A 294 16.04 -1.47 -0.51
N PHE A 295 16.00 -1.36 0.83
CA PHE A 295 15.17 -0.42 1.55
C PHE A 295 15.98 0.42 2.57
N PRO A 296 15.41 1.53 3.10
CA PRO A 296 14.38 2.29 2.42
C PRO A 296 14.91 2.79 1.07
N ILE A 297 14.04 2.90 0.07
CA ILE A 297 14.41 3.48 -1.21
C ILE A 297 14.65 4.99 -1.00
N PRO A 298 15.85 5.50 -1.26
CA PRO A 298 16.08 6.93 -1.24
C PRO A 298 15.51 7.61 -2.48
N THR A 299 14.80 8.72 -2.27
CA THR A 299 14.41 9.67 -3.32
C THR A 299 14.99 11.03 -3.00
N TYR A 300 15.79 11.61 -3.90
CA TYR A 300 16.42 12.91 -3.71
C TYR A 300 15.80 13.98 -4.60
N ASN A 301 15.46 15.12 -4.00
CA ASN A 301 14.96 16.28 -4.72
C ASN A 301 16.12 16.98 -5.44
N ILE A 302 15.96 17.22 -6.74
CA ILE A 302 16.89 18.00 -7.56
C ILE A 302 16.24 19.33 -7.89
N THR A 303 16.69 20.38 -7.22
CA THR A 303 16.20 21.76 -7.33
C THR A 303 17.25 22.67 -8.00
N PRO A 304 16.89 23.89 -8.45
CA PRO A 304 17.83 24.81 -9.09
C PRO A 304 19.08 25.16 -8.26
N ASP A 305 18.97 25.07 -6.94
CA ASP A 305 20.03 25.33 -5.95
C ASP A 305 20.77 24.05 -5.51
N PHE A 306 20.57 22.93 -6.20
CA PHE A 306 21.29 21.69 -5.91
C PHE A 306 22.82 21.89 -6.08
N PRO A 307 23.64 21.62 -5.04
CA PRO A 307 25.07 21.86 -5.06
C PRO A 307 25.82 20.73 -5.79
N TRP A 308 25.82 20.79 -7.12
CA TRP A 308 26.41 19.79 -8.02
C TRP A 308 27.87 19.42 -7.71
N ASP A 309 28.66 20.40 -7.26
CA ASP A 309 30.10 20.25 -7.00
C ASP A 309 30.42 19.93 -5.53
N SER A 310 29.42 19.61 -4.71
CA SER A 310 29.65 19.25 -3.29
C SER A 310 30.19 17.82 -3.14
N GLU A 311 30.96 17.57 -2.07
CA GLU A 311 31.43 16.21 -1.75
C GLU A 311 30.27 15.22 -1.58
N ASN A 312 29.14 15.67 -1.03
CA ASN A 312 27.96 14.82 -0.89
C ASN A 312 27.32 14.50 -2.25
N ALA A 313 27.30 15.45 -3.19
CA ALA A 313 26.80 15.20 -4.55
C ALA A 313 27.69 14.20 -5.29
N GLU A 314 29.01 14.31 -5.16
CA GLU A 314 29.95 13.31 -5.71
C GLU A 314 29.61 11.90 -5.18
N ARG A 315 29.45 11.76 -3.86
CA ARG A 315 29.05 10.47 -3.22
C ARG A 315 27.71 9.95 -3.72
N LEU A 316 26.73 10.84 -3.89
CA LEU A 316 25.40 10.49 -4.39
C LEU A 316 25.49 9.87 -5.79
N PHE A 317 26.24 10.51 -6.69
CA PHE A 317 26.41 10.04 -8.06
C PHE A 317 27.31 8.80 -8.14
N GLU A 318 28.31 8.65 -7.27
CA GLU A 318 29.07 7.40 -7.12
C GLU A 318 28.17 6.22 -6.71
N MET A 319 27.31 6.42 -5.72
CA MET A 319 26.31 5.42 -5.30
C MET A 319 25.36 5.07 -6.47
N THR A 320 24.94 6.09 -7.23
CA THR A 320 24.11 5.94 -8.44
C THR A 320 24.80 5.09 -9.49
N ALA A 321 26.05 5.39 -9.81
CA ALA A 321 26.83 4.64 -10.78
C ALA A 321 27.06 3.19 -10.35
N LYS A 322 27.23 2.95 -9.04
CA LYS A 322 27.50 1.62 -8.48
C LYS A 322 26.27 0.72 -8.47
N TYR A 323 25.10 1.25 -8.08
CA TYR A 323 23.93 0.42 -7.77
C TYR A 323 22.64 0.79 -8.52
N GLY A 324 22.61 1.89 -9.27
CA GLY A 324 21.38 2.38 -9.91
C GLY A 324 20.38 3.00 -8.92
N LEU A 325 20.84 3.41 -7.74
CA LEU A 325 20.09 4.08 -6.67
C LEU A 325 20.79 5.41 -6.37
N PRO A 326 20.10 6.51 -6.07
CA PRO A 326 18.71 6.62 -5.64
C PRO A 326 17.74 6.92 -6.79
N TYR A 327 16.45 7.12 -6.48
CA TYR A 327 15.55 7.87 -7.35
C TYR A 327 15.81 9.36 -7.23
N PHE A 328 15.58 10.08 -8.34
CA PHE A 328 15.69 11.53 -8.40
C PHE A 328 14.35 12.15 -8.76
N GLN A 329 13.88 13.07 -7.91
CA GLN A 329 12.72 13.88 -8.19
C GLN A 329 13.18 15.20 -8.79
N ASN A 330 13.00 15.36 -10.10
CA ASN A 330 13.55 16.50 -10.85
C ASN A 330 12.58 17.70 -10.88
N PHE A 331 12.99 18.82 -10.29
CA PHE A 331 12.25 20.08 -10.27
C PHE A 331 12.88 21.17 -11.15
N LEU A 332 13.99 20.91 -11.85
CA LEU A 332 14.68 21.92 -12.69
C LEU A 332 13.86 22.38 -13.88
N ASN A 333 13.18 21.42 -14.54
CA ASN A 333 12.41 21.64 -15.76
C ASN A 333 10.92 21.34 -15.56
N SER A 334 10.44 21.45 -14.33
CA SER A 334 9.05 21.18 -13.96
C SER A 334 8.37 22.46 -13.50
N GLU A 335 7.08 22.61 -13.81
CA GLU A 335 6.25 23.66 -13.17
C GLU A 335 5.96 23.34 -11.69
N LEU A 336 6.33 22.15 -11.24
CA LEU A 336 6.14 21.67 -9.88
C LEU A 336 7.28 22.13 -8.98
N GLN A 337 6.95 22.50 -7.76
CA GLN A 337 7.91 22.84 -6.71
C GLN A 337 7.92 21.73 -5.64
N PRO A 338 8.99 21.57 -4.85
CA PRO A 338 9.08 20.53 -3.81
C PRO A 338 7.89 20.50 -2.85
N ASN A 339 7.36 21.66 -2.49
CA ASN A 339 6.20 21.78 -1.61
C ASN A 339 4.85 21.43 -2.26
N MET A 340 4.81 21.16 -3.57
CA MET A 340 3.58 20.83 -4.32
C MET A 340 3.36 19.33 -4.50
N ILE A 341 4.37 18.50 -4.23
CA ILE A 341 4.30 17.04 -4.43
C ILE A 341 4.78 16.33 -3.20
N ARG A 342 4.06 15.26 -2.83
CA ARG A 342 4.57 14.24 -1.91
C ARG A 342 4.66 12.91 -2.63
N SER A 343 5.81 12.26 -2.49
CA SER A 343 6.08 10.95 -3.08
C SER A 343 5.51 9.86 -2.18
N MET A 344 4.43 9.22 -2.64
CA MET A 344 3.73 8.12 -1.97
C MET A 344 4.38 6.77 -2.32
N CYS A 345 5.72 6.72 -2.31
CA CYS A 345 6.62 5.65 -2.81
C CYS A 345 7.16 5.85 -4.24
N CYS A 346 7.26 4.78 -5.05
CA CYS A 346 8.22 4.65 -6.15
C CYS A 346 7.91 5.56 -7.34
N ARG A 347 6.62 5.79 -7.61
CA ARG A 347 6.16 6.58 -8.75
C ARG A 347 4.83 7.28 -8.51
N LEU A 348 4.12 6.92 -7.44
CA LEU A 348 2.87 7.57 -7.08
C LEU A 348 3.21 8.92 -6.45
N GLN A 349 2.84 9.99 -7.13
CA GLN A 349 3.00 11.35 -6.65
C GLN A 349 1.61 11.95 -6.45
N LEU A 350 1.40 12.54 -5.28
CA LEU A 350 0.20 13.33 -5.05
C LEU A 350 0.47 14.78 -5.45
N ASP A 351 -0.26 15.27 -6.45
CA ASP A 351 -0.29 16.69 -6.77
C ASP A 351 -1.22 17.40 -5.77
N LEU A 352 -0.62 18.11 -4.82
CA LEU A 352 -1.35 18.83 -3.78
C LEU A 352 -2.25 19.93 -4.35
N ARG A 353 -1.97 20.43 -5.56
CA ARG A 353 -2.79 21.46 -6.23
C ARG A 353 -4.15 20.93 -6.66
N GLU A 354 -4.25 19.64 -6.98
CA GLU A 354 -5.52 18.99 -7.34
C GLU A 354 -6.33 18.58 -6.11
N LEU A 355 -5.66 18.14 -5.04
CA LEU A 355 -6.26 17.80 -3.76
C LEU A 355 -6.93 19.00 -3.08
N LEU A 356 -6.24 20.15 -3.04
CA LEU A 356 -6.78 21.40 -2.49
C LEU A 356 -8.07 21.86 -3.21
N LYS A 357 -8.28 21.47 -4.47
CA LYS A 357 -9.50 21.79 -5.24
C LYS A 357 -10.67 20.84 -4.94
N ARG A 358 -10.43 19.64 -4.40
CA ARG A 358 -11.46 18.59 -4.21
C ARG A 358 -12.06 18.52 -2.80
N GLY A 359 -11.58 19.33 -1.85
CA GLY A 359 -12.26 19.52 -0.57
C GLY A 359 -11.34 20.15 0.47
N ASN A 360 -11.75 21.30 1.01
CA ASN A 360 -11.13 21.99 2.16
C ASN A 360 -11.25 21.19 3.49
N GLY A 361 -10.98 19.89 3.48
CA GLY A 361 -11.06 19.01 4.65
C GLY A 361 -9.70 18.56 5.17
N LEU A 362 -9.69 17.93 6.36
CA LEU A 362 -8.53 17.29 7.02
C LEU A 362 -7.79 16.25 6.14
N PHE A 363 -8.42 15.77 5.08
CA PHE A 363 -7.81 14.87 4.10
C PHE A 363 -7.29 15.69 2.91
N GLY A 364 -5.97 15.72 2.72
CA GLY A 364 -5.36 16.33 1.54
C GLY A 364 -4.72 17.70 1.74
N SER A 365 -4.65 18.22 2.98
CA SER A 365 -3.98 19.49 3.26
C SER A 365 -2.52 19.26 3.67
N ALA A 366 -1.59 19.74 2.84
CA ALA A 366 -0.15 19.72 3.08
C ALA A 366 0.45 18.30 3.28
N GLU A 367 0.91 17.97 4.49
CA GLU A 367 1.57 16.70 4.84
C GLU A 367 0.60 15.61 5.33
N GLN A 368 -0.70 15.90 5.42
CA GLN A 368 -1.76 14.97 5.82
C GLN A 368 -2.55 14.46 4.60
N THR A 369 -1.89 13.64 3.77
CA THR A 369 -2.46 13.08 2.52
C THR A 369 -2.50 11.56 2.50
#